data_AF-A0A915NKH3-F1
#
_entry.id   AF-A0A915NKH3-F1
#
_cell.length_a   1.000
_cell.length_b   1.000
_cell.length_c   1.000
_cell.angle_alpha   90.00
_cell.angle_beta   90.00
_cell.angle_gamma   90.00
#
_symmetry.space_group_name_H-M   'P 1'
#
loop_
_entity.id
_entity.type
_entity.pdbx_description
1 polymer ?
#
loop_
_entity_poly.entity_id
_entity_poly.type
_entity_poly.pdbx_seq_one_letter_code
_entity_poly.pdbx_strand_id
1 'polypeptide(L)'
;TFMISEIMATGASQQQLEAEVRLCCIIQVKMWPIENKVPLSTTALIEVLKMTRSWRKRAPDRPESRPTIVMSHNGVSRCGIFIAANVLIDQMEMDHEVDVFHAVKLIRLNRPQLIDGPRTRFTGDAKDEYKYLYDLMLHWYMTNPELRSFEPPEADSLGSDDGSSDESIGESQSLGTNRRSIRSGNTRSIQRSKSSRASRRTITTANSLIHGGTEIGGTTTQRNSNETSNEQKKRMEPVNTTSPRHGGELVAEVLKAHDIKEIFTLCGGHISPILVACENFGIKVYDTRHEVNAVFAADCVARLRQNIGVAVVTAGPGVTNSITGLKNAQMAESPLLLIGGAAPTLLRGRGALQDINQQVLIKPLCKFSTRVRAVCDIIPTLRQI
;
A
#
# COMPACT_ATOMS: atom_id res chain seq x y z
N THR A 1 -68.14 9.04 -5.16
CA THR A 1 -67.52 8.40 -6.34
C THR A 1 -66.32 9.20 -6.83
N PHE A 2 -65.31 9.37 -5.96
CA PHE A 2 -64.01 10.00 -6.20
C PHE A 2 -63.05 9.42 -5.15
N MET A 3 -61.79 9.05 -5.39
CA MET A 3 -61.14 8.62 -6.64
C MET A 3 -60.10 7.54 -6.29
N ILE A 4 -60.28 6.29 -6.74
CA ILE A 4 -59.22 5.25 -6.66
C ILE A 4 -58.04 5.60 -7.61
N SER A 5 -58.30 6.46 -8.60
CA SER A 5 -57.35 6.98 -9.57
C SER A 5 -56.23 7.85 -8.99
N GLU A 6 -56.42 8.54 -7.86
CA GLU A 6 -55.35 9.40 -7.28
C GLU A 6 -54.22 8.59 -6.63
N ILE A 7 -54.54 7.43 -6.04
CA ILE A 7 -53.55 6.49 -5.49
C ILE A 7 -52.79 5.78 -6.62
N MET A 8 -53.46 5.50 -7.75
CA MET A 8 -52.81 4.97 -8.95
C MET A 8 -51.91 6.02 -9.64
N ALA A 9 -52.31 7.30 -9.68
CA ALA A 9 -51.51 8.38 -10.27
C ALA A 9 -50.23 8.69 -9.48
N THR A 10 -50.25 8.52 -8.16
CA THR A 10 -49.05 8.67 -7.30
C THR A 10 -48.09 7.47 -7.34
N GLY A 11 -48.51 6.33 -7.92
CA GLY A 11 -47.64 5.18 -8.16
C GLY A 11 -46.61 5.37 -9.29
N ALA A 12 -46.85 6.33 -10.20
CA ALA A 12 -45.99 6.56 -11.38
C ALA A 12 -44.67 7.30 -11.11
N SER A 13 -44.45 7.78 -9.87
CA SER A 13 -43.24 8.52 -9.47
C SER A 13 -42.43 7.82 -8.38
N GLN A 14 -42.74 6.57 -8.05
CA GLN A 14 -41.72 5.70 -7.47
C GLN A 14 -40.67 5.40 -8.54
N GLN A 15 -39.59 6.18 -8.54
CA GLN A 15 -38.31 5.69 -9.04
C GLN A 15 -38.09 4.31 -8.41
N GLN A 16 -38.08 3.26 -9.24
CA GLN A 16 -37.52 1.99 -8.82
C GLN A 16 -36.08 2.27 -8.40
N LEU A 17 -35.85 2.33 -7.09
CA LEU A 17 -34.55 2.14 -6.52
C LEU A 17 -34.13 0.72 -6.91
N GLU A 18 -33.44 0.59 -8.05
CA GLU A 18 -32.75 -0.62 -8.45
C GLU A 18 -31.79 -0.99 -7.32
N ALA A 19 -32.26 -1.87 -6.44
CA ALA A 19 -31.47 -2.33 -5.32
C ALA A 19 -30.28 -3.12 -5.90
N GLU A 20 -29.08 -2.53 -5.84
CA GLU A 20 -27.85 -3.14 -6.36
C GLU A 20 -27.72 -4.58 -5.84
N VAL A 21 -28.04 -5.56 -6.70
CA VAL A 21 -28.06 -6.97 -6.32
C VAL A 21 -26.63 -7.44 -6.08
N ARG A 22 -26.25 -7.55 -4.81
CA ARG A 22 -24.90 -7.97 -4.41
C ARG A 22 -24.87 -9.46 -4.10
N LEU A 23 -24.24 -10.23 -4.98
CA LEU A 23 -23.90 -11.63 -4.72
C LEU A 23 -22.89 -11.71 -3.57
N CYS A 24 -23.31 -12.32 -2.47
CA CYS A 24 -22.47 -12.61 -1.31
C CYS A 24 -22.09 -14.10 -1.32
N CYS A 25 -20.81 -14.41 -1.12
CA CYS A 25 -20.35 -15.78 -0.89
C CYS A 25 -19.91 -15.90 0.58
N ILE A 26 -20.50 -16.85 1.30
CA ILE A 26 -20.14 -17.17 2.68
C ILE A 26 -19.24 -18.39 2.66
N ILE A 27 -18.02 -18.25 3.17
CA ILE A 27 -17.05 -19.33 3.32
C ILE A 27 -16.86 -19.56 4.82
N GLN A 28 -17.05 -20.79 5.29
CA GLN A 28 -17.05 -21.13 6.72
C GLN A 28 -16.06 -22.27 7.02
N VAL A 29 -15.12 -22.03 7.95
CA VAL A 29 -14.32 -23.08 8.55
C VAL A 29 -15.18 -23.82 9.59
N LYS A 30 -15.48 -25.10 9.35
CA LYS A 30 -16.20 -25.94 10.33
C LYS A 30 -15.28 -26.44 11.47
N MET A 31 -14.01 -26.71 11.16
CA MET A 31 -13.06 -27.38 12.07
C MET A 31 -12.12 -26.39 12.78
N TRP A 32 -12.67 -25.54 13.65
CA TRP A 32 -11.86 -24.63 14.49
C TRP A 32 -12.45 -24.57 15.92
N PRO A 33 -11.97 -25.40 16.86
CA PRO A 33 -12.48 -25.47 18.24
C PRO A 33 -12.46 -24.13 18.95
N ILE A 34 -13.53 -23.75 19.66
CA ILE A 34 -13.72 -22.41 20.26
C ILE A 34 -12.55 -22.01 21.17
N GLU A 35 -12.05 -22.97 21.95
CA GLU A 35 -10.91 -22.84 22.86
C GLU A 35 -9.59 -22.48 22.13
N ASN A 36 -9.43 -22.88 20.86
CA ASN A 36 -8.18 -22.72 20.14
C ASN A 36 -8.13 -21.36 19.40
N LYS A 37 -7.09 -20.58 19.69
CA LYS A 37 -6.78 -19.32 19.00
C LYS A 37 -6.42 -19.51 17.53
N VAL A 38 -5.77 -20.62 17.19
CA VAL A 38 -5.39 -21.02 15.82
C VAL A 38 -6.12 -22.30 15.41
N PRO A 39 -6.31 -22.57 14.11
CA PRO A 39 -6.81 -23.86 13.63
C PRO A 39 -5.84 -25.00 13.97
N LEU A 40 -6.36 -26.23 14.10
CA LEU A 40 -5.54 -27.44 14.34
C LEU A 40 -4.68 -27.85 13.14
N SER A 41 -5.01 -27.37 11.93
CA SER A 41 -4.29 -27.67 10.69
C SER A 41 -4.15 -26.39 9.85
N THR A 42 -3.03 -26.27 9.15
CA THR A 42 -2.79 -25.18 8.19
C THR A 42 -3.60 -25.36 6.91
N THR A 43 -3.89 -26.60 6.49
CA THR A 43 -4.66 -26.93 5.28
C THR A 43 -6.02 -26.21 5.23
N ALA A 44 -6.80 -26.30 6.32
CA ALA A 44 -8.15 -25.74 6.38
C ALA A 44 -8.17 -24.21 6.21
N LEU A 45 -7.15 -23.50 6.70
CA LEU A 45 -7.06 -22.05 6.51
C LEU A 45 -6.52 -21.69 5.14
N ILE A 46 -5.57 -22.46 4.60
CA ILE A 46 -5.04 -22.32 3.23
C ILE A 46 -6.15 -22.51 2.20
N GLU A 47 -7.00 -23.52 2.34
CA GLU A 47 -8.17 -23.72 1.47
C GLU A 47 -9.12 -22.53 1.51
N VAL A 48 -9.48 -22.04 2.71
CA VAL A 48 -10.36 -20.87 2.85
C VAL A 48 -9.70 -19.59 2.29
N LEU A 49 -8.38 -19.43 2.42
CA LEU A 49 -7.64 -18.34 1.78
C LEU A 49 -7.67 -18.47 0.24
N LYS A 50 -7.40 -19.66 -0.32
CA LYS A 50 -7.47 -19.94 -1.76
C LYS A 50 -8.89 -19.72 -2.31
N MET A 51 -9.94 -20.20 -1.62
CA MET A 51 -11.35 -19.96 -1.98
C MET A 51 -11.70 -18.47 -1.94
N THR A 52 -11.31 -17.76 -0.89
CA THR A 52 -11.59 -16.32 -0.74
C THR A 52 -10.90 -15.50 -1.83
N ARG A 53 -9.62 -15.80 -2.13
CA ARG A 53 -8.85 -15.16 -3.21
C ARG A 53 -9.44 -15.48 -4.59
N SER A 54 -9.81 -16.74 -4.84
CA SER A 54 -10.48 -17.17 -6.09
C SER A 54 -11.82 -16.46 -6.29
N TRP A 55 -12.66 -16.38 -5.27
CA TRP A 55 -13.94 -15.65 -5.34
C TRP A 55 -13.72 -14.16 -5.62
N ARG A 56 -12.75 -13.53 -4.94
CA ARG A 56 -12.39 -12.13 -5.17
C ARG A 56 -11.86 -11.85 -6.58
N LYS A 57 -11.12 -12.79 -7.19
CA LYS A 57 -10.66 -12.70 -8.59
C LYS A 57 -11.82 -12.87 -9.59
N ARG A 58 -12.80 -13.75 -9.31
CA ARG A 58 -13.95 -14.05 -10.19
C ARG A 58 -15.12 -13.06 -10.09
N ALA A 59 -15.12 -12.15 -9.12
CA ALA A 59 -16.18 -11.15 -8.99
C ALA A 59 -16.16 -10.20 -10.22
N PRO A 60 -17.26 -10.10 -11.00
CA PRO A 60 -17.24 -9.40 -12.30
C PRO A 60 -16.93 -7.90 -12.19
N ASP A 61 -17.19 -7.28 -11.03
CA ASP A 61 -17.08 -5.84 -10.82
C ASP A 61 -15.83 -5.45 -10.00
N ARG A 62 -14.67 -5.37 -10.68
CA ARG A 62 -13.40 -4.75 -10.20
C ARG A 62 -12.80 -5.33 -8.88
N PRO A 63 -11.65 -6.03 -8.94
CA PRO A 63 -11.00 -6.67 -7.77
C PRO A 63 -10.65 -5.77 -6.56
N GLU A 64 -10.59 -4.45 -6.77
CA GLU A 64 -10.30 -3.46 -5.71
C GLU A 64 -11.54 -2.96 -4.95
N SER A 65 -12.76 -3.36 -5.34
CA SER A 65 -14.00 -2.66 -4.93
C SER A 65 -14.82 -3.32 -3.82
N ARG A 66 -14.61 -4.61 -3.54
CA ARG A 66 -15.44 -5.41 -2.61
C ARG A 66 -14.63 -5.86 -1.38
N PRO A 67 -15.02 -5.47 -0.15
CA PRO A 67 -14.32 -5.85 1.08
C PRO A 67 -14.60 -7.30 1.43
N THR A 68 -13.55 -8.04 1.81
CA THR A 68 -13.71 -9.33 2.50
C THR A 68 -14.10 -9.06 3.95
N ILE A 69 -15.29 -9.48 4.36
CA ILE A 69 -15.71 -9.43 5.76
C ILE A 69 -15.26 -10.74 6.42
N VAL A 70 -14.45 -10.63 7.47
CA VAL A 70 -13.96 -11.77 8.26
C VAL A 70 -14.64 -11.71 9.62
N MET A 71 -15.36 -12.76 9.99
CA MET A 71 -16.10 -12.87 11.24
C MET A 71 -15.59 -14.04 12.08
N SER A 72 -15.65 -13.88 13.39
CA SER A 72 -15.32 -14.92 14.36
C SER A 72 -16.17 -14.75 15.61
N HIS A 73 -16.25 -15.78 16.46
CA HIS A 73 -17.15 -15.80 17.63
C HIS A 73 -16.96 -14.59 18.56
N ASN A 74 -15.74 -14.08 18.71
CA ASN A 74 -15.41 -12.89 19.50
C ASN A 74 -15.10 -11.65 18.64
N GLY A 75 -15.31 -11.73 17.33
CA GLY A 75 -15.07 -10.67 16.36
C GLY A 75 -13.59 -10.32 16.10
N VAL A 76 -12.64 -11.00 16.77
CA VAL A 76 -11.26 -10.50 16.90
C VAL A 76 -10.20 -11.58 16.64
N SER A 77 -10.02 -12.55 17.55
CA SER A 77 -8.76 -13.34 17.61
C SER A 77 -8.50 -14.14 16.32
N ARG A 78 -9.52 -14.87 15.86
CA ARG A 78 -9.42 -15.66 14.63
C ARG A 78 -9.37 -14.81 13.37
N CYS A 79 -10.02 -13.64 13.41
CA CYS A 79 -9.92 -12.65 12.35
C CYS A 79 -8.48 -12.15 12.21
N GLY A 80 -7.77 -11.98 13.33
CA GLY A 80 -6.35 -11.62 13.32
C GLY A 80 -5.45 -12.66 12.66
N ILE A 81 -5.66 -13.96 12.93
CA ILE A 81 -4.91 -15.04 12.27
C ILE A 81 -5.18 -15.06 10.75
N PHE A 82 -6.45 -14.95 10.33
CA PHE A 82 -6.78 -14.86 8.90
C PHE A 82 -6.18 -13.60 8.25
N ILE A 83 -6.26 -12.44 8.92
CA ILE A 83 -5.69 -11.19 8.42
C ILE A 83 -4.16 -11.33 8.29
N ALA A 84 -3.48 -11.88 9.29
CA ALA A 84 -2.03 -12.09 9.27
C ALA A 84 -1.60 -13.03 8.15
N ALA A 85 -2.20 -14.22 8.05
CA ALA A 85 -1.92 -15.16 6.95
C ALA A 85 -2.13 -14.48 5.58
N ASN A 86 -3.20 -13.71 5.43
CA ASN A 86 -3.48 -12.99 4.19
C ASN A 86 -2.54 -11.79 3.92
N VAL A 87 -1.89 -11.22 4.94
CA VAL A 87 -0.81 -10.22 4.81
C VAL A 87 0.48 -10.89 4.36
N LEU A 88 0.85 -12.01 4.98
CA LEU A 88 2.08 -12.75 4.69
C LEU A 88 2.07 -13.32 3.27
N ILE A 89 0.91 -13.79 2.79
CA ILE A 89 0.74 -14.23 1.40
C ILE A 89 0.86 -13.04 0.44
N ASP A 90 0.32 -11.85 0.78
CA ASP A 90 0.53 -10.65 -0.06
C ASP A 90 2.03 -10.28 -0.14
N GLN A 91 2.79 -10.38 0.96
CA GLN A 91 4.26 -10.18 0.94
C GLN A 91 4.94 -11.21 0.03
N MET A 92 4.61 -12.50 0.18
CA MET A 92 5.19 -13.57 -0.63
C MET A 92 4.88 -13.42 -2.13
N GLU A 93 3.69 -12.93 -2.48
CA GLU A 93 3.26 -12.70 -3.87
C GLU A 93 3.81 -11.39 -4.47
N MET A 94 4.16 -10.38 -3.66
CA MET A 94 4.61 -9.05 -4.14
C MET A 94 6.13 -8.85 -4.05
N ASP A 95 6.72 -9.24 -2.91
CA ASP A 95 8.11 -8.94 -2.55
C ASP A 95 9.00 -10.19 -2.67
N HIS A 96 8.43 -11.37 -2.89
CA HIS A 96 9.06 -12.70 -2.84
C HIS A 96 9.77 -13.06 -1.51
N GLU A 97 9.64 -12.20 -0.50
CA GLU A 97 10.15 -12.39 0.87
C GLU A 97 9.01 -12.33 1.89
N VAL A 98 9.19 -12.94 3.06
CA VAL A 98 8.19 -12.92 4.15
C VAL A 98 8.85 -12.79 5.52
N ASP A 99 8.58 -11.67 6.21
CA ASP A 99 8.90 -11.51 7.63
C ASP A 99 7.64 -11.66 8.50
N VAL A 100 7.43 -12.88 9.00
CA VAL A 100 6.33 -13.23 9.91
C VAL A 100 6.36 -12.42 11.20
N PHE A 101 7.56 -12.14 11.73
CA PHE A 101 7.71 -11.41 12.98
C PHE A 101 7.30 -9.95 12.81
N HIS A 102 7.78 -9.29 11.76
CA HIS A 102 7.47 -7.88 11.46
C HIS A 102 6.01 -7.70 11.08
N ALA A 103 5.43 -8.56 10.24
CA ALA A 103 4.01 -8.47 9.87
C ALA A 103 3.07 -8.57 11.08
N VAL A 104 3.28 -9.56 11.97
CA VAL A 104 2.50 -9.69 13.20
C VAL A 104 2.77 -8.53 14.15
N LYS A 105 4.01 -8.03 14.25
CA LYS A 105 4.35 -6.83 15.04
C LYS A 105 3.62 -5.58 14.53
N LEU A 106 3.54 -5.38 13.21
CA LEU A 106 2.78 -4.29 12.58
C LEU A 106 1.28 -4.39 12.86
N ILE A 107 0.70 -5.59 12.73
CA ILE A 107 -0.72 -5.83 13.03
C ILE A 107 -0.99 -5.55 14.52
N ARG A 108 -0.16 -6.06 15.43
CA ARG A 108 -0.28 -5.82 16.87
C ARG A 108 -0.10 -4.35 17.25
N LEU A 109 0.81 -3.62 16.60
CA LEU A 109 1.02 -2.20 16.87
C LEU A 109 -0.19 -1.34 16.46
N ASN A 110 -0.85 -1.69 15.34
CA ASN A 110 -2.04 -0.98 14.88
C ASN A 110 -3.33 -1.44 15.57
N ARG A 111 -3.44 -2.74 15.90
CA ARG A 111 -4.63 -3.40 16.48
C ARG A 111 -4.21 -4.51 17.45
N PRO A 112 -3.84 -4.17 18.70
CA PRO A 112 -3.35 -5.13 19.69
C PRO A 112 -4.32 -6.27 20.03
N GLN A 113 -5.61 -6.08 19.74
CA GLN A 113 -6.64 -7.07 20.02
C GLN A 113 -6.61 -8.24 19.02
N LEU A 114 -6.28 -7.98 17.75
CA LEU A 114 -6.42 -8.98 16.67
C LEU A 114 -5.55 -10.22 16.91
N ILE A 115 -4.33 -10.03 17.39
CA ILE A 115 -3.37 -11.10 17.67
C ILE A 115 -2.85 -10.80 19.06
N ASP A 116 -3.20 -11.59 20.08
CA ASP A 116 -2.87 -11.24 21.46
C ASP A 116 -1.35 -11.23 21.66
N GLY A 117 -0.79 -10.10 22.07
CA GLY A 117 0.58 -10.08 22.55
C GLY A 117 0.76 -10.97 23.79
N PRO A 118 2.00 -11.37 24.15
CA PRO A 118 2.26 -12.08 25.40
C PRO A 118 1.84 -11.20 26.58
N ARG A 119 0.63 -11.46 27.11
CA ARG A 119 0.14 -10.80 28.32
C ARG A 119 0.83 -11.49 29.49
N THR A 120 1.80 -10.79 30.08
CA THR A 120 2.79 -11.30 31.04
C THR A 120 3.96 -12.06 30.40
N ARG A 121 5.11 -12.06 31.10
CA ARG A 121 6.30 -12.87 30.75
C ARG A 121 6.14 -14.36 31.13
N PHE A 122 4.95 -14.79 31.55
CA PHE A 122 4.73 -16.07 32.21
C PHE A 122 3.65 -16.95 31.57
N THR A 123 2.85 -16.46 30.61
CA THR A 123 1.96 -17.32 29.80
C THR A 123 2.47 -17.45 28.36
N GLY A 124 2.42 -18.65 27.80
CA GLY A 124 3.04 -19.00 26.52
C GLY A 124 2.26 -18.56 25.28
N ASP A 125 1.06 -18.01 25.48
CA ASP A 125 -0.07 -18.03 24.55
C ASP A 125 0.14 -17.29 23.23
N ALA A 126 1.12 -16.40 23.15
CA ALA A 126 1.47 -15.68 21.93
C ALA A 126 2.37 -16.49 20.98
N LYS A 127 2.99 -17.58 21.45
CA LYS A 127 3.90 -18.42 20.64
C LYS A 127 3.16 -19.18 19.56
N ASP A 128 1.97 -19.69 19.87
CA ASP A 128 1.21 -20.57 18.97
C ASP A 128 0.71 -19.82 17.73
N GLU A 129 0.31 -18.56 17.90
CA GLU A 129 -0.11 -17.68 16.80
C GLU A 129 1.04 -17.43 15.81
N TYR A 130 2.26 -17.15 16.31
CA TYR A 130 3.45 -16.99 15.47
C TYR A 130 3.83 -18.30 14.80
N LYS A 131 3.96 -19.39 15.58
CA LYS A 131 4.37 -20.70 15.07
C LYS A 131 3.42 -21.17 13.97
N TYR A 132 2.11 -21.09 14.21
CA TYR A 132 1.10 -21.45 13.22
C TYR A 132 1.20 -20.62 11.93
N LEU A 133 1.53 -19.32 12.02
CA LEU A 133 1.74 -18.49 10.84
C LEU A 133 3.01 -18.86 10.07
N TYR A 134 4.10 -19.25 10.75
CA TYR A 134 5.27 -19.84 10.09
C TYR A 134 4.93 -21.17 9.39
N ASP A 135 4.31 -22.10 10.11
CA ASP A 135 3.89 -23.41 9.57
C ASP A 135 2.92 -23.25 8.38
N LEU A 136 2.04 -22.25 8.43
CA LEU A 136 1.12 -21.90 7.34
C LEU A 136 1.84 -21.33 6.12
N MET A 137 2.81 -20.44 6.32
CA MET A 137 3.55 -19.85 5.20
C MET A 137 4.48 -20.86 4.53
N LEU A 138 5.09 -21.78 5.29
CA LEU A 138 5.83 -22.90 4.72
C LEU A 138 4.92 -23.81 3.89
N HIS A 139 3.75 -24.19 4.42
CA HIS A 139 2.78 -25.00 3.68
C HIS A 139 2.20 -24.25 2.47
N TRP A 140 2.02 -22.93 2.54
CA TRP A 140 1.63 -22.11 1.39
C TRP A 140 2.71 -22.12 0.30
N TYR A 141 3.98 -21.93 0.65
CA TYR A 141 5.10 -22.01 -0.28
C TYR A 141 5.18 -23.39 -0.95
N MET A 142 5.12 -24.46 -0.17
CA MET A 142 5.18 -25.84 -0.68
C MET A 142 4.05 -26.17 -1.67
N THR A 143 2.86 -25.57 -1.50
CA THR A 143 1.65 -25.85 -2.32
C THR A 143 1.37 -24.86 -3.44
N ASN A 144 2.30 -23.96 -3.76
CA ASN A 144 2.19 -23.05 -4.91
C ASN A 144 3.52 -23.05 -5.70
N PRO A 145 3.71 -23.98 -6.66
CA PRO A 145 4.98 -24.14 -7.40
C PRO A 145 5.45 -22.90 -8.13
N GLU A 146 4.54 -22.01 -8.54
CA GLU A 146 4.82 -20.71 -9.18
C GLU A 146 5.75 -19.80 -8.34
N LEU A 147 5.85 -20.03 -7.02
CA LEU A 147 6.70 -19.27 -6.10
C LEU A 147 8.14 -19.82 -5.98
N ARG A 148 8.46 -20.96 -6.61
CA ARG A 148 9.78 -21.63 -6.51
C ARG A 148 10.78 -21.20 -7.58
N SER A 149 10.53 -20.11 -8.31
CA SER A 149 11.33 -19.64 -9.46
C SER A 149 12.76 -19.17 -9.14
N PHE A 150 13.25 -19.42 -7.92
CA PHE A 150 14.55 -18.97 -7.40
C PHE A 150 15.34 -20.07 -6.67
N GLU A 151 14.97 -21.35 -6.80
CA GLU A 151 15.97 -22.41 -6.54
C GLU A 151 17.04 -22.31 -7.64
N PRO A 152 18.31 -21.96 -7.32
CA PRO A 152 19.39 -22.15 -8.29
C PRO A 152 19.44 -23.64 -8.65
N PRO A 153 19.68 -24.00 -9.92
CA PRO A 153 19.77 -25.40 -10.29
C PRO A 153 20.78 -26.10 -9.39
N GLU A 154 20.38 -27.22 -8.79
CA GLU A 154 21.28 -28.01 -7.95
C GLU A 154 22.56 -28.28 -8.74
N ALA A 155 23.71 -28.03 -8.12
CA ALA A 155 24.98 -28.33 -8.75
C ALA A 155 25.07 -29.85 -8.88
N ASP A 156 24.91 -30.35 -10.12
CA ASP A 156 25.13 -31.75 -10.49
C ASP A 156 26.45 -32.21 -9.88
N SER A 157 26.35 -32.96 -8.78
CA SER A 157 27.51 -33.43 -8.04
C SER A 157 28.07 -34.60 -8.81
N LEU A 158 28.98 -34.29 -9.74
CA LEU A 158 29.78 -35.25 -10.47
C LEU A 158 30.24 -36.37 -9.55
N GLY A 159 29.98 -37.61 -9.95
CA GLY A 159 30.46 -38.78 -9.22
C GLY A 159 31.99 -38.76 -9.14
N SER A 160 32.50 -39.05 -7.95
CA SER A 160 33.81 -39.66 -7.79
C SER A 160 33.66 -40.82 -6.81
N ASP A 161 34.02 -42.00 -7.29
CA ASP A 161 34.04 -43.24 -6.53
C ASP A 161 35.36 -43.33 -5.73
N ASP A 162 35.39 -44.32 -4.83
CA ASP A 162 36.54 -44.89 -4.10
C ASP A 162 36.83 -44.45 -2.65
N GLY A 163 37.07 -45.48 -1.81
CA GLY A 163 38.08 -45.41 -0.75
C GLY A 163 37.58 -45.60 0.69
N SER A 164 37.40 -46.85 1.11
CA SER A 164 37.14 -47.23 2.52
C SER A 164 38.36 -47.09 3.45
N SER A 165 38.17 -46.62 4.69
CA SER A 165 38.82 -47.19 5.88
C SER A 165 38.21 -46.71 7.21
N ASP A 166 38.34 -47.57 8.22
CA ASP A 166 37.67 -47.61 9.52
C ASP A 166 37.93 -46.50 10.58
N GLU A 167 37.04 -46.55 11.58
CA GLU A 167 37.24 -46.37 13.03
C GLU A 167 37.53 -45.00 13.72
N SER A 168 36.64 -44.73 14.69
CA SER A 168 36.93 -44.47 16.12
C SER A 168 36.51 -43.11 16.72
N ILE A 169 36.24 -43.20 18.02
CA ILE A 169 35.65 -42.17 18.90
C ILE A 169 36.77 -41.34 19.54
N GLY A 170 36.59 -40.02 19.68
CA GLY A 170 37.50 -39.19 20.47
C GLY A 170 36.95 -37.80 20.78
N GLU A 171 36.68 -37.52 22.05
CA GLU A 171 36.47 -36.15 22.54
C GLU A 171 37.82 -35.39 22.59
N SER A 172 37.79 -34.06 22.37
CA SER A 172 38.22 -33.03 23.35
C SER A 172 38.90 -31.76 22.76
N GLN A 173 38.48 -30.62 23.32
CA GLN A 173 39.21 -29.36 23.58
C GLN A 173 39.99 -28.58 22.47
N SER A 174 39.52 -27.34 22.19
CA SER A 174 40.28 -26.08 22.30
C SER A 174 39.34 -24.88 22.03
N LEU A 175 39.09 -23.96 22.98
CA LEU A 175 39.79 -22.67 23.22
C LEU A 175 39.62 -21.59 22.13
N GLY A 176 39.28 -20.35 22.50
CA GLY A 176 39.48 -19.18 21.61
C GLY A 176 38.35 -18.15 21.40
N THR A 177 37.74 -17.65 22.47
CA THR A 177 37.39 -16.21 22.67
C THR A 177 37.13 -15.28 21.45
N ASN A 178 35.92 -14.69 21.37
CA ASN A 178 35.74 -13.30 21.86
C ASN A 178 34.26 -12.83 21.95
N ARG A 179 33.90 -12.19 23.07
CA ARG A 179 32.63 -11.48 23.32
C ARG A 179 32.91 -10.02 23.64
N ARG A 180 32.15 -9.09 23.06
CA ARG A 180 31.72 -7.78 23.63
C ARG A 180 30.45 -7.38 22.84
N SER A 181 29.23 -7.37 23.38
CA SER A 181 28.68 -6.62 24.53
C SER A 181 28.66 -5.10 24.32
N ILE A 182 27.45 -4.50 24.29
CA ILE A 182 27.10 -3.24 24.96
C ILE A 182 25.57 -3.12 25.13
N ARG A 183 25.17 -2.35 26.15
CA ARG A 183 23.84 -2.29 26.79
C ARG A 183 22.84 -1.30 26.14
N SER A 184 21.56 -1.55 26.43
CA SER A 184 20.54 -0.63 27.01
C SER A 184 20.76 0.88 26.87
N GLY A 185 19.80 1.72 26.45
CA GLY A 185 18.34 1.56 26.46
C GLY A 185 17.72 2.28 27.66
N ASN A 186 16.83 3.26 27.42
CA ASN A 186 16.00 3.88 28.45
C ASN A 186 14.64 4.33 27.85
N THR A 187 13.59 4.40 28.66
CA THR A 187 12.17 4.34 28.22
C THR A 187 11.28 5.49 28.70
N ARG A 188 10.15 5.72 27.99
CA ARG A 188 8.80 6.23 28.40
C ARG A 188 8.27 7.34 27.44
N SER A 189 6.97 7.53 27.17
CA SER A 189 5.76 6.68 27.36
C SER A 189 4.48 7.35 26.79
N ILE A 190 3.46 6.53 26.46
CA ILE A 190 2.01 6.73 26.76
C ILE A 190 1.05 7.54 25.81
N GLN A 191 -0.07 6.87 25.43
CA GLN A 191 -1.43 7.36 25.05
C GLN A 191 -1.64 8.13 23.71
N ARG A 192 -2.81 8.12 23.03
CA ARG A 192 -4.16 7.55 23.30
C ARG A 192 -5.02 7.35 22.01
N SER A 193 -6.06 6.49 22.09
CA SER A 193 -7.40 6.51 21.43
C SER A 193 -7.69 7.28 20.12
N LYS A 194 -8.64 6.94 19.21
CA LYS A 194 -9.59 5.83 18.93
C LYS A 194 -10.40 6.27 17.69
N SER A 195 -10.62 5.39 16.71
CA SER A 195 -11.76 5.39 15.73
C SER A 195 -11.92 6.61 14.77
N SER A 196 -12.76 6.60 13.72
CA SER A 196 -13.81 5.65 13.32
C SER A 196 -14.08 5.57 11.80
N ARG A 197 -14.78 4.50 11.41
CA ARG A 197 -15.70 4.30 10.26
C ARG A 197 -15.51 5.03 8.91
N ALA A 198 -15.52 4.17 7.88
CA ALA A 198 -15.82 4.45 6.49
C ALA A 198 -17.19 5.12 6.23
N SER A 199 -17.33 5.75 5.05
CA SER A 199 -18.40 5.38 4.10
C SER A 199 -18.02 5.72 2.65
N ARG A 200 -18.90 5.35 1.71
CA ARG A 200 -18.67 5.31 0.25
C ARG A 200 -19.03 6.60 -0.51
N ARG A 201 -18.55 6.60 -1.74
CA ARG A 201 -18.67 7.55 -2.87
C ARG A 201 -19.96 7.36 -3.67
N THR A 202 -20.35 8.40 -4.42
CA THR A 202 -21.27 8.36 -5.59
C THR A 202 -20.61 9.21 -6.70
N ILE A 203 -20.23 8.62 -7.84
CA ILE A 203 -20.83 8.71 -9.21
C ILE A 203 -20.89 10.14 -9.82
N THR A 204 -20.53 10.27 -11.09
CA THR A 204 -20.72 11.46 -11.95
C THR A 204 -20.83 11.03 -13.42
N THR A 205 -21.61 11.75 -14.22
CA THR A 205 -21.86 11.51 -15.67
C THR A 205 -21.27 12.68 -16.49
N ALA A 206 -21.07 12.50 -17.81
CA ALA A 206 -20.29 13.43 -18.66
C ALA A 206 -20.96 13.82 -20.01
N ASN A 207 -20.43 14.89 -20.64
CA ASN A 207 -20.69 15.48 -21.98
C ASN A 207 -19.62 16.58 -22.24
N SER A 208 -19.36 17.16 -23.43
CA SER A 208 -19.69 16.85 -24.84
C SER A 208 -18.97 17.82 -25.82
N LEU A 209 -18.55 17.35 -27.01
CA LEU A 209 -18.69 17.92 -28.40
C LEU A 209 -18.48 19.44 -28.68
N ILE A 210 -17.90 19.99 -29.78
CA ILE A 210 -17.13 19.64 -31.03
C ILE A 210 -16.50 20.99 -31.53
N HIS A 211 -15.35 21.03 -32.26
CA HIS A 211 -15.09 21.81 -33.52
C HIS A 211 -13.58 21.98 -33.90
N GLY A 212 -13.29 22.18 -35.19
CA GLY A 212 -11.94 22.43 -35.74
C GLY A 212 -11.96 23.19 -37.08
N GLY A 213 -10.79 23.54 -37.64
CA GLY A 213 -10.68 24.25 -38.92
C GLY A 213 -9.26 24.37 -39.51
N THR A 214 -9.10 23.81 -40.71
CA THR A 214 -8.33 24.24 -41.92
C THR A 214 -6.85 24.65 -41.88
N GLU A 215 -6.06 24.07 -42.80
CA GLU A 215 -4.65 24.40 -43.14
C GLU A 215 -4.52 25.21 -44.44
N ILE A 216 -3.43 25.99 -44.60
CA ILE A 216 -2.85 26.43 -45.90
C ILE A 216 -1.30 26.46 -45.74
N GLY A 217 -0.55 25.98 -46.75
CA GLY A 217 0.92 25.81 -46.69
C GLY A 217 1.77 26.87 -47.41
N GLY A 218 3.10 26.77 -47.24
CA GLY A 218 4.13 27.61 -47.86
C GLY A 218 5.55 27.03 -47.69
N THR A 219 6.47 27.34 -48.61
CA THR A 219 7.62 26.46 -48.96
C THR A 219 9.01 26.83 -48.42
N THR A 220 9.81 25.78 -48.20
CA THR A 220 11.29 25.71 -48.38
C THR A 220 12.23 26.48 -47.43
N THR A 221 12.97 25.74 -46.61
CA THR A 221 14.45 25.78 -46.53
C THR A 221 14.95 24.51 -45.81
N GLN A 222 15.69 23.64 -46.49
CA GLN A 222 16.38 22.53 -45.83
C GLN A 222 17.62 23.05 -45.09
N ARG A 223 17.58 23.07 -43.76
CA ARG A 223 18.78 23.08 -42.90
C ARG A 223 18.97 21.68 -42.33
N ASN A 224 20.20 21.17 -42.34
CA ASN A 224 20.53 19.87 -41.75
C ASN A 224 20.17 19.86 -40.25
N SER A 225 19.14 19.10 -39.88
CA SER A 225 18.59 19.01 -38.52
C SER A 225 19.13 17.81 -37.72
N ASN A 226 20.24 17.22 -38.16
CA ASN A 226 20.78 15.97 -37.59
C ASN A 226 21.67 16.19 -36.35
N GLU A 227 21.94 17.44 -35.95
CA GLU A 227 22.81 17.73 -34.80
C GLU A 227 22.05 18.20 -33.54
N THR A 228 20.78 18.62 -33.64
CA THR A 228 19.99 19.10 -32.48
C THR A 228 19.07 18.05 -31.87
N SER A 229 18.96 16.86 -32.46
CA SER A 229 18.07 15.78 -32.00
C SER A 229 18.73 14.79 -31.01
N ASN A 230 20.03 14.94 -30.72
CA ASN A 230 20.79 14.01 -29.88
C ASN A 230 21.03 14.50 -28.44
N GLU A 231 20.94 15.81 -28.16
CA GLU A 231 21.20 16.35 -26.81
C GLU A 231 20.01 16.25 -25.85
N GLN A 232 18.76 16.24 -26.36
CA GLN A 232 17.56 16.06 -25.52
C GLN A 232 17.29 14.59 -25.13
N LYS A 233 18.11 13.63 -25.59
CA LYS A 233 18.03 12.21 -25.23
C LYS A 233 18.94 11.81 -24.04
N LYS A 234 19.29 12.78 -23.20
CA LYS A 234 20.30 12.62 -22.13
C LYS A 234 19.75 11.82 -20.93
N ARG A 235 19.97 10.50 -21.00
CA ARG A 235 19.84 9.49 -19.92
C ARG A 235 18.46 9.37 -19.25
N MET A 236 17.61 8.55 -19.87
CA MET A 236 16.79 7.62 -19.11
C MET A 236 17.73 6.57 -18.45
N GLU A 237 18.12 6.79 -17.20
CA GLU A 237 18.64 5.70 -16.36
C GLU A 237 17.53 4.64 -16.19
N PRO A 238 17.80 3.34 -16.45
CA PRO A 238 16.84 2.29 -16.16
C PRO A 238 16.60 2.23 -14.64
N VAL A 239 15.34 2.02 -14.24
CA VAL A 239 14.99 1.90 -12.81
C VAL A 239 15.65 0.65 -12.25
N ASN A 240 16.66 0.84 -11.40
CA ASN A 240 17.37 -0.26 -10.76
C ASN A 240 16.44 -0.95 -9.74
N THR A 241 15.99 -2.16 -10.09
CA THR A 241 15.10 -3.01 -9.28
C THR A 241 15.73 -3.54 -8.01
N THR A 242 17.07 -3.47 -7.87
CA THR A 242 17.82 -3.89 -6.68
C THR A 242 18.37 -2.70 -5.88
N SER A 243 17.86 -1.48 -6.10
CA SER A 243 18.33 -0.28 -5.41
C SER A 243 17.98 -0.33 -3.90
N PRO A 244 18.95 -0.25 -2.97
CA PRO A 244 18.70 -0.27 -1.52
C PRO A 244 18.15 1.08 -0.98
N ARG A 245 17.83 2.03 -1.86
CA ARG A 245 17.50 3.41 -1.51
C ARG A 245 16.07 3.54 -1.02
N HIS A 246 15.87 4.29 0.05
CA HIS A 246 14.56 4.43 0.65
C HIS A 246 13.63 5.22 -0.28
N GLY A 247 12.36 4.82 -0.41
CA GLY A 247 11.42 5.42 -1.40
C GLY A 247 11.26 6.95 -1.28
N GLY A 248 11.47 7.51 -0.08
CA GLY A 248 11.52 8.96 0.14
C GLY A 248 12.66 9.68 -0.61
N GLU A 249 13.83 9.04 -0.73
CA GLU A 249 14.96 9.57 -1.52
C GLU A 249 14.62 9.61 -3.02
N LEU A 250 13.90 8.59 -3.52
CA LEU A 250 13.48 8.54 -4.91
C LEU A 250 12.48 9.65 -5.24
N VAL A 251 11.60 10.00 -4.29
CA VAL A 251 10.73 11.18 -4.40
C VAL A 251 11.56 12.46 -4.41
N ALA A 252 12.45 12.64 -3.43
CA ALA A 252 13.25 13.86 -3.29
C ALA A 252 14.19 14.10 -4.49
N GLU A 253 14.79 13.03 -5.06
CA GLU A 253 15.62 13.09 -6.26
C GLU A 253 14.82 13.57 -7.48
N VAL A 254 13.62 13.02 -7.71
CA VAL A 254 12.76 13.47 -8.82
C VAL A 254 12.34 14.93 -8.60
N LEU A 255 11.89 15.30 -7.41
CA LEU A 255 11.56 16.71 -7.11
C LEU A 255 12.76 17.64 -7.37
N LYS A 256 13.98 17.24 -6.99
CA LYS A 256 15.19 18.01 -7.26
C LYS A 256 15.49 18.15 -8.75
N ALA A 257 15.29 17.08 -9.53
CA ALA A 257 15.49 17.09 -10.98
C ALA A 257 14.51 18.02 -11.72
N HIS A 258 13.33 18.28 -11.15
CA HIS A 258 12.33 19.23 -11.67
C HIS A 258 12.48 20.66 -11.09
N ASP A 259 13.65 21.01 -10.52
CA ASP A 259 13.96 22.30 -9.89
C ASP A 259 12.98 22.72 -8.76
N ILE A 260 12.39 21.73 -8.07
CA ILE A 260 11.55 21.99 -6.90
C ILE A 260 12.45 22.35 -5.71
N LYS A 261 12.30 23.59 -5.23
CA LYS A 261 13.12 24.20 -4.17
C LYS A 261 12.50 24.10 -2.79
N GLU A 262 11.19 23.92 -2.72
CA GLU A 262 10.40 23.97 -1.49
C GLU A 262 9.14 23.10 -1.58
N ILE A 263 8.80 22.45 -0.47
CA ILE A 263 7.56 21.71 -0.27
C ILE A 263 6.81 22.23 0.96
N PHE A 264 5.48 22.15 0.92
CA PHE A 264 4.61 22.57 2.01
C PHE A 264 3.92 21.36 2.63
N THR A 265 3.86 21.30 3.97
CA THR A 265 3.39 20.12 4.69
C THR A 265 2.60 20.45 5.96
N LEU A 266 1.85 19.49 6.46
CA LEU A 266 1.68 19.30 7.91
C LEU A 266 2.35 17.96 8.23
N CYS A 267 3.38 17.98 9.07
CA CYS A 267 4.17 16.80 9.38
C CYS A 267 3.32 15.61 9.87
N GLY A 268 3.69 14.39 9.45
CA GLY A 268 2.99 13.17 9.87
C GLY A 268 3.71 11.88 9.48
N GLY A 269 3.47 10.81 10.23
CA GLY A 269 4.26 9.58 10.15
C GLY A 269 4.25 8.86 8.80
N HIS A 270 3.19 9.01 8.01
CA HIS A 270 3.08 8.38 6.68
C HIS A 270 3.93 9.06 5.60
N ILE A 271 4.44 10.26 5.85
CA ILE A 271 5.23 11.06 4.89
C ILE A 271 6.62 11.43 5.43
N SER A 272 6.94 11.12 6.69
CA SER A 272 8.22 11.50 7.29
C SER A 272 9.47 11.09 6.49
N PRO A 273 9.53 9.95 5.76
CA PRO A 273 10.71 9.62 4.96
C PRO A 273 10.88 10.51 3.74
N ILE A 274 9.79 11.11 3.22
CA ILE A 274 9.85 12.11 2.14
C ILE A 274 10.38 13.43 2.69
N LEU A 275 9.92 13.85 3.87
CA LEU A 275 10.36 15.11 4.49
C LEU A 275 11.86 15.09 4.79
N VAL A 276 12.35 14.03 5.45
CA VAL A 276 13.79 13.84 5.75
C VAL A 276 14.63 13.78 4.47
N ALA A 277 14.15 13.09 3.43
CA ALA A 277 14.85 13.02 2.16
C ALA A 277 14.89 14.39 1.45
N CYS A 278 13.80 15.16 1.47
CA CYS A 278 13.76 16.51 0.91
C CYS A 278 14.80 17.43 1.58
N GLU A 279 14.88 17.42 2.91
CA GLU A 279 15.90 18.20 3.65
C GLU A 279 17.33 17.79 3.24
N ASN A 280 17.62 16.48 3.16
CA ASN A 280 18.91 15.96 2.73
C ASN A 280 19.27 16.34 1.28
N PHE A 281 18.29 16.48 0.39
CA PHE A 281 18.48 16.94 -0.99
C PHE A 281 18.46 18.48 -1.12
N GLY A 282 18.40 19.21 -0.01
CA GLY A 282 18.37 20.68 0.02
C GLY A 282 17.08 21.27 -0.58
N ILE A 283 15.96 20.56 -0.43
CA ILE A 283 14.61 21.04 -0.71
C ILE A 283 14.02 21.51 0.62
N LYS A 284 13.59 22.76 0.70
CA LYS A 284 13.09 23.34 1.96
C LYS A 284 11.75 22.73 2.33
N VAL A 285 11.58 22.36 3.60
CA VAL A 285 10.32 21.84 4.14
C VAL A 285 9.65 22.92 4.98
N TYR A 286 8.48 23.37 4.54
CA TYR A 286 7.67 24.36 5.26
C TYR A 286 6.47 23.67 5.95
N ASP A 287 6.59 23.47 7.27
CA ASP A 287 5.49 22.96 8.10
C ASP A 287 4.45 24.05 8.36
N THR A 288 3.18 23.68 8.23
CA THR A 288 2.02 24.56 8.41
C THR A 288 1.23 24.14 9.66
N ARG A 289 0.12 24.82 9.96
CA ARG A 289 -0.77 24.44 11.08
C ARG A 289 -2.05 23.71 10.64
N HIS A 290 -2.27 23.55 9.34
CA HIS A 290 -3.42 22.86 8.77
C HIS A 290 -3.13 22.52 7.30
N GLU A 291 -3.51 21.33 6.84
CA GLU A 291 -3.13 20.82 5.51
C GLU A 291 -3.68 21.66 4.35
N VAL A 292 -4.83 22.32 4.54
CA VAL A 292 -5.37 23.27 3.55
C VAL A 292 -4.40 24.43 3.28
N ASN A 293 -3.67 24.89 4.30
CA ASN A 293 -2.71 25.99 4.19
C ASN A 293 -1.45 25.54 3.45
N ALA A 294 -1.02 24.28 3.61
CA ALA A 294 0.05 23.70 2.81
C ALA A 294 -0.31 23.68 1.31
N VAL A 295 -1.55 23.32 0.98
CA VAL A 295 -2.02 23.32 -0.41
C VAL A 295 -2.14 24.75 -0.97
N PHE A 296 -2.64 25.72 -0.19
CA PHE A 296 -2.68 27.13 -0.61
C PHE A 296 -1.29 27.73 -0.78
N ALA A 297 -0.32 27.38 0.06
CA ALA A 297 1.06 27.83 -0.08
C ALA A 297 1.73 27.23 -1.34
N ALA A 298 1.51 25.94 -1.61
CA ALA A 298 1.92 25.30 -2.86
C ALA A 298 1.27 25.96 -4.10
N ASP A 299 -0.04 26.24 -4.06
CA ASP A 299 -0.78 26.94 -5.12
C ASP A 299 -0.21 28.36 -5.38
N CYS A 300 0.14 29.08 -4.31
CA CYS A 300 0.80 30.38 -4.40
C CYS A 300 2.19 30.30 -5.06
N VAL A 301 3.05 29.37 -4.61
CA VAL A 301 4.38 29.15 -5.20
C VAL A 301 4.28 28.73 -6.66
N ALA A 302 3.32 27.88 -7.02
CA ALA A 302 3.12 27.44 -8.40
C ALA A 302 2.97 28.63 -9.37
N ARG A 303 2.12 29.59 -8.99
CA ARG A 303 1.84 30.81 -9.77
C ARG A 303 3.02 31.77 -9.78
N LEU A 304 3.65 32.00 -8.62
CA LEU A 304 4.76 32.96 -8.50
C LEU A 304 6.05 32.48 -9.17
N ARG A 305 6.28 31.16 -9.21
CA ARG A 305 7.48 30.56 -9.82
C ARG A 305 7.27 30.09 -11.27
N GLN A 306 6.02 30.00 -11.73
CA GLN A 306 5.67 29.36 -13.02
C GLN A 306 6.27 27.93 -13.13
N ASN A 307 6.24 27.20 -12.01
CA ASN A 307 6.68 25.80 -11.88
C ASN A 307 5.66 25.04 -11.00
N ILE A 308 5.83 23.74 -10.79
CA ILE A 308 4.92 22.93 -9.98
C ILE A 308 5.00 23.31 -8.50
N GLY A 309 3.86 23.63 -7.89
CA GLY A 309 3.73 23.75 -6.44
C GLY A 309 3.53 22.39 -5.79
N VAL A 310 4.30 22.06 -4.74
CA VAL A 310 4.27 20.73 -4.11
C VAL A 310 3.77 20.80 -2.68
N ALA A 311 2.66 20.10 -2.42
CA ALA A 311 2.12 19.88 -1.08
C ALA A 311 2.26 18.40 -0.70
N VAL A 312 2.76 18.12 0.51
CA VAL A 312 2.95 16.77 1.05
C VAL A 312 2.15 16.64 2.33
N VAL A 313 1.24 15.66 2.42
CA VAL A 313 0.30 15.54 3.56
C VAL A 313 0.14 14.09 4.02
N THR A 314 -0.07 13.88 5.33
CA THR A 314 -0.24 12.53 5.89
C THR A 314 -1.50 11.82 5.38
N ALA A 315 -1.55 10.50 5.56
CA ALA A 315 -2.72 9.70 5.26
C ALA A 315 -3.97 10.12 6.06
N GLY A 316 -5.14 9.78 5.55
CA GLY A 316 -6.43 9.93 6.21
C GLY A 316 -6.84 11.39 6.32
N PRO A 317 -6.88 11.99 7.55
CA PRO A 317 -7.23 13.39 7.75
C PRO A 317 -6.41 14.36 6.89
N GLY A 318 -5.13 14.07 6.64
CA GLY A 318 -4.27 14.97 5.88
C GLY A 318 -4.77 15.22 4.46
N VAL A 319 -4.99 14.15 3.69
CA VAL A 319 -5.56 14.28 2.34
C VAL A 319 -6.99 14.80 2.35
N THR A 320 -7.81 14.53 3.38
CA THR A 320 -9.18 15.09 3.43
C THR A 320 -9.20 16.58 3.71
N ASN A 321 -8.31 17.06 4.58
CA ASN A 321 -8.18 18.49 4.90
C ASN A 321 -7.61 19.29 3.72
N SER A 322 -6.86 18.66 2.82
CA SER A 322 -6.38 19.24 1.56
C SER A 322 -7.46 19.51 0.50
N ILE A 323 -8.66 18.92 0.61
CA ILE A 323 -9.69 18.93 -0.45
C ILE A 323 -10.08 20.35 -0.88
N THR A 324 -10.25 21.29 0.06
CA THR A 324 -10.64 22.67 -0.26
C THR A 324 -9.55 23.40 -1.05
N GLY A 325 -8.29 23.29 -0.65
CA GLY A 325 -7.17 23.88 -1.38
C GLY A 325 -6.97 23.25 -2.75
N LEU A 326 -7.17 21.94 -2.86
CA LEU A 326 -7.09 21.20 -4.13
C LEU A 326 -8.20 21.63 -5.10
N LYS A 327 -9.42 21.88 -4.59
CA LYS A 327 -10.52 22.43 -5.39
C LYS A 327 -10.22 23.85 -5.87
N ASN A 328 -9.57 24.68 -5.05
CA ASN A 328 -9.13 26.03 -5.45
C ASN A 328 -8.10 25.96 -6.59
N ALA A 329 -7.04 25.16 -6.42
CA ALA A 329 -6.02 24.96 -7.44
C ALA A 329 -6.61 24.39 -8.74
N GLN A 330 -7.60 23.49 -8.68
CA GLN A 330 -8.32 23.00 -9.85
C GLN A 330 -9.07 24.12 -10.60
N MET A 331 -9.80 24.99 -9.88
CA MET A 331 -10.60 26.05 -10.52
C MET A 331 -9.77 27.22 -11.04
N ALA A 332 -8.55 27.38 -10.53
CA ALA A 332 -7.60 28.38 -10.98
C ALA A 332 -6.51 27.82 -11.90
N GLU A 333 -6.65 26.56 -12.32
CA GLU A 333 -5.79 25.83 -13.26
C GLU A 333 -4.30 25.71 -12.89
N SER A 334 -3.96 25.90 -11.61
CA SER A 334 -2.58 25.91 -11.12
C SER A 334 -1.88 24.55 -11.26
N PRO A 335 -0.59 24.52 -11.64
CA PRO A 335 0.22 23.30 -11.65
C PRO A 335 0.59 22.90 -10.21
N LEU A 336 -0.21 22.02 -9.59
CA LEU A 336 -0.03 21.57 -8.21
C LEU A 336 0.06 20.05 -8.11
N LEU A 337 1.10 19.57 -7.42
CA LEU A 337 1.31 18.17 -7.04
C LEU A 337 0.97 17.98 -5.56
N LEU A 338 -0.02 17.13 -5.28
CA LEU A 338 -0.36 16.69 -3.92
C LEU A 338 0.15 15.27 -3.66
N ILE A 339 1.15 15.15 -2.79
CA ILE A 339 1.67 13.85 -2.34
C ILE A 339 0.97 13.48 -1.03
N GLY A 340 -0.03 12.60 -1.13
CA GLY A 340 -0.73 12.05 0.03
C GLY A 340 -0.09 10.76 0.53
N GLY A 341 0.29 10.73 1.81
CA GLY A 341 0.71 9.51 2.50
C GLY A 341 -0.39 8.45 2.51
N ALA A 342 -0.03 7.18 2.71
CA ALA A 342 -0.99 6.09 2.81
C ALA A 342 -0.60 5.13 3.95
N ALA A 343 -1.58 4.40 4.47
CA ALA A 343 -1.30 3.25 5.32
C ALA A 343 -0.41 2.24 4.55
N PRO A 344 0.51 1.52 5.23
CA PRO A 344 1.37 0.53 4.60
C PRO A 344 0.57 -0.45 3.74
N THR A 345 1.08 -0.81 2.55
CA THR A 345 0.38 -1.68 1.59
C THR A 345 -0.18 -2.94 2.25
N LEU A 346 0.61 -3.54 3.15
CA LEU A 346 0.27 -4.71 3.95
C LEU A 346 -0.97 -4.52 4.84
N LEU A 347 -1.20 -3.33 5.39
CA LEU A 347 -2.32 -3.05 6.30
C LEU A 347 -3.52 -2.38 5.62
N ARG A 348 -3.44 -2.07 4.32
CA ARG A 348 -4.53 -1.50 3.51
C ARG A 348 -5.78 -2.38 3.55
N GLY A 349 -6.93 -1.77 3.81
CA GLY A 349 -8.23 -2.46 3.93
C GLY A 349 -8.36 -3.33 5.19
N ARG A 350 -7.27 -3.56 5.92
CA ARG A 350 -7.22 -4.28 7.20
C ARG A 350 -7.36 -3.33 8.39
N GLY A 351 -7.53 -2.03 8.10
CA GLY A 351 -7.92 -0.99 9.04
C GLY A 351 -6.77 -0.50 9.90
N ALA A 352 -5.61 -0.32 9.28
CA ALA A 352 -4.51 0.46 9.84
C ALA A 352 -4.95 1.87 10.29
N LEU A 353 -4.11 2.51 11.10
CA LEU A 353 -4.28 3.91 11.45
C LEU A 353 -4.39 4.78 10.18
N GLN A 354 -5.40 5.64 10.12
CA GLN A 354 -5.66 6.56 8.98
C GLN A 354 -5.87 5.89 7.60
N ASP A 355 -6.10 4.57 7.56
CA ASP A 355 -6.39 3.81 6.33
C ASP A 355 -7.81 4.12 5.80
N ILE A 356 -7.90 5.05 4.84
CA ILE A 356 -9.11 5.35 4.09
C ILE A 356 -8.86 5.26 2.58
N ASN A 357 -9.94 5.17 1.79
CA ASN A 357 -9.85 5.25 0.34
C ASN A 357 -9.68 6.71 -0.13
N GLN A 358 -8.49 7.26 0.07
CA GLN A 358 -8.17 8.67 -0.19
C GLN A 358 -8.32 9.06 -1.67
N GLN A 359 -7.87 8.19 -2.58
CA GLN A 359 -7.98 8.38 -4.04
C GLN A 359 -9.45 8.50 -4.50
N VAL A 360 -10.37 7.90 -3.76
CA VAL A 360 -11.81 8.03 -4.01
C VAL A 360 -12.31 9.47 -3.82
N LEU A 361 -11.71 10.23 -2.90
CA LEU A 361 -12.12 11.58 -2.56
C LEU A 361 -11.51 12.63 -3.51
N ILE A 362 -10.23 12.46 -3.87
CA ILE A 362 -9.50 13.46 -4.67
C ILE A 362 -9.65 13.30 -6.19
N LYS A 363 -9.96 12.12 -6.73
CA LYS A 363 -9.98 11.91 -8.21
C LYS A 363 -10.84 12.91 -9.01
N PRO A 364 -12.02 13.38 -8.55
CA PRO A 364 -12.80 14.40 -9.28
C PRO A 364 -12.16 15.80 -9.31
N LEU A 365 -11.13 16.02 -8.49
CA LEU A 365 -10.47 17.31 -8.26
C LEU A 365 -9.11 17.41 -8.98
N CYS A 366 -8.57 16.30 -9.49
CA CYS A 366 -7.25 16.23 -10.11
C CYS A 366 -7.33 15.87 -11.59
N LYS A 367 -6.44 16.43 -12.42
CA LYS A 367 -6.22 15.98 -13.81
C LYS A 367 -5.68 14.53 -13.86
N PHE A 368 -4.79 14.19 -12.93
CA PHE A 368 -4.23 12.84 -12.74
C PHE A 368 -4.28 12.43 -11.27
N SER A 369 -4.54 11.16 -10.97
CA SER A 369 -4.57 10.65 -9.59
C SER A 369 -4.33 9.14 -9.56
N THR A 370 -3.19 8.73 -9.01
CA THR A 370 -2.77 7.32 -8.92
C THR A 370 -2.33 6.95 -7.49
N ARG A 371 -1.98 5.68 -7.28
CA ARG A 371 -1.38 5.16 -6.05
C ARG A 371 -0.24 4.21 -6.41
N VAL A 372 0.98 4.61 -6.06
CA VAL A 372 2.19 3.78 -6.07
C VAL A 372 1.98 2.55 -5.18
N ARG A 373 2.46 1.37 -5.62
CA ARG A 373 2.29 0.09 -4.90
C ARG A 373 3.62 -0.50 -4.46
N ALA A 374 4.62 -0.48 -5.36
CA ALA A 374 5.99 -0.89 -5.10
C ALA A 374 6.96 0.30 -5.17
N VAL A 375 8.17 0.15 -4.61
CA VAL A 375 9.19 1.21 -4.60
C VAL A 375 9.68 1.55 -6.01
N CYS A 376 9.79 0.54 -6.89
CA CYS A 376 10.17 0.70 -8.29
C CYS A 376 9.18 1.57 -9.10
N ASP A 377 7.90 1.62 -8.71
CA ASP A 377 6.87 2.43 -9.38
C ASP A 377 7.00 3.94 -9.11
N ILE A 378 7.78 4.36 -8.10
CA ILE A 378 7.85 5.77 -7.65
C ILE A 378 8.33 6.70 -8.77
N ILE A 379 9.50 6.39 -9.36
CA ILE A 379 10.12 7.25 -10.37
C ILE A 379 9.30 7.28 -11.68
N PRO A 380 8.87 6.14 -12.25
CA PRO A 380 7.98 6.14 -13.41
C PRO A 380 6.68 6.92 -13.17
N THR A 381 6.08 6.78 -11.98
CA THR A 381 4.85 7.49 -11.62
C THR A 381 5.05 9.00 -11.58
N LEU A 382 6.10 9.47 -10.90
CA LEU A 382 6.33 10.92 -10.73
C LEU A 382 6.75 11.60 -12.04
N ARG A 383 7.45 10.90 -12.94
CA ARG A 383 7.84 11.42 -14.27
C ARG A 383 6.70 11.47 -15.29
N GLN A 384 5.54 10.87 -14.99
CA GLN A 384 4.34 10.94 -15.84
C GLN A 384 3.49 12.20 -15.56
N ILE A 385 3.75 12.88 -14.44
CA ILE A 385 3.02 14.07 -13.96
C ILE A 385 3.72 15.34 -14.45
#